data_AF-A0A524L8T5-F1
#
_entry.id   AF-A0A524L8T5-F1
#
_cell.length_a   1.000
_cell.length_b   1.000
_cell.length_c   1.000
_cell.angle_alpha   90.00
_cell.angle_beta   90.00
_cell.angle_gamma   90.00
#
_symmetry.space_group_name_H-M   'P 1'
#
loop_
_entity.id
_entity.type
_entity.pdbx_description
1 polymer ?
#
loop_
_entity_poly.entity_id
_entity_poly.type
_entity_poly.pdbx_seq_one_letter_code
_entity_poly.pdbx_strand_id
1 'polypeptide(L)'
;MTTARRRAGWQALLIFAAAGMLSLPWIVAHAIQGLGLEPVVIAALSGLAIVGGAFVLSWATELAERDIPQALAILFLALVSVLPEYAVDLHFAWTAGKDLSYAPYAVANMTGANRLLIGLGWAAVVLIACWRERTSELVIHPRQRLEIRYLLWSTLYSFLIPLTGTISLFDALVLFAIFFRYAASAMRSDSEEVHLVGPAALIDREFGDTGRRVWAFAMFAYACYAILISA
;
A
#
# COMPACT_ATOMS: atom_id res chain seq x y z
N MET A 1 -24.70 -26.74 6.74
CA MET A 1 -23.90 -25.49 6.60
C MET A 1 -24.58 -24.39 7.41
N THR A 2 -23.95 -23.95 8.50
CA THR A 2 -24.57 -23.17 9.58
C THR A 2 -24.80 -21.69 9.20
N THR A 3 -25.91 -21.12 9.67
CA THR A 3 -26.37 -19.74 9.40
C THR A 3 -25.31 -18.66 9.65
N ALA A 4 -24.42 -18.87 10.62
CA ALA A 4 -23.27 -18.01 10.90
C ALA A 4 -22.30 -17.89 9.72
N ARG A 5 -22.04 -18.99 9.00
CA ARG A 5 -21.13 -19.03 7.84
C ARG A 5 -21.71 -18.28 6.64
N ARG A 6 -23.04 -18.23 6.51
CA ARG A 6 -23.74 -17.48 5.47
C ARG A 6 -23.73 -15.98 5.77
N ARG A 7 -23.92 -15.59 7.03
CA ARG A 7 -23.88 -14.18 7.47
C ARG A 7 -22.50 -13.54 7.29
N ALA A 8 -21.43 -14.27 7.61
CA ALA A 8 -20.05 -13.82 7.40
C ALA A 8 -19.72 -13.56 5.92
N GLY A 9 -20.22 -14.41 5.00
CA GLY A 9 -20.03 -14.22 3.56
C GLY A 9 -20.73 -12.96 3.02
N TRP A 10 -21.97 -12.69 3.46
CA TRP A 10 -22.69 -11.46 3.09
C TRP A 10 -22.00 -10.20 3.59
N GLN A 11 -21.45 -10.22 4.81
CA GLN A 11 -20.70 -9.09 5.34
C GLN A 11 -19.44 -8.81 4.52
N ALA A 12 -18.67 -9.86 4.18
CA ALA A 12 -17.49 -9.72 3.33
C ALA A 12 -17.85 -9.14 1.95
N LEU A 13 -18.92 -9.63 1.34
CA LEU A 13 -19.40 -9.10 0.05
C LEU A 13 -19.82 -7.63 0.14
N LEU A 14 -20.55 -7.24 1.20
CA LEU A 14 -20.98 -5.86 1.40
C LEU A 14 -19.79 -4.91 1.61
N ILE A 15 -18.79 -5.33 2.38
CA ILE A 15 -17.56 -4.55 2.61
C ILE A 15 -16.78 -4.40 1.30
N PHE A 16 -16.64 -5.49 0.54
CA PHE A 16 -15.98 -5.46 -0.76
C PHE A 16 -16.69 -4.53 -1.75
N ALA A 17 -18.03 -4.66 -1.84
CA ALA A 17 -18.84 -3.80 -2.69
C ALA A 17 -18.75 -2.33 -2.27
N ALA A 18 -18.80 -2.04 -0.97
CA ALA A 18 -18.68 -0.67 -0.45
C ALA A 18 -17.32 -0.05 -0.78
N ALA A 19 -16.22 -0.80 -0.63
CA ALA A 19 -14.88 -0.33 -0.98
C ALA A 19 -14.74 -0.05 -2.48
N GLY A 20 -15.27 -0.93 -3.34
CA GLY A 20 -15.32 -0.66 -4.78
C GLY A 20 -16.21 0.54 -5.12
N MET A 21 -17.38 0.65 -4.51
CA MET A 21 -18.29 1.77 -4.75
C MET A 21 -17.70 3.13 -4.35
N LEU A 22 -16.76 3.15 -3.40
CA LEU A 22 -16.14 4.38 -2.91
C LEU A 22 -15.35 5.14 -4.00
N SER A 23 -14.79 4.43 -4.98
CA SER A 23 -14.03 5.05 -6.08
C SER A 23 -14.87 5.40 -7.30
N LEU A 24 -16.11 4.88 -7.40
CA LEU A 24 -16.99 5.13 -8.55
C LEU A 24 -17.32 6.62 -8.77
N PRO A 25 -17.62 7.44 -7.74
CA PRO A 25 -17.93 8.85 -7.96
C PRO A 25 -16.83 9.60 -8.70
N TRP A 26 -15.56 9.37 -8.34
CA TRP A 26 -14.43 9.98 -9.02
C TRP A 26 -14.22 9.41 -10.42
N ILE A 27 -14.30 8.08 -10.58
CA ILE A 27 -14.16 7.43 -11.90
C ILE A 27 -15.16 8.01 -12.90
N VAL A 28 -16.43 8.16 -12.48
CA VAL A 28 -17.50 8.74 -13.30
C VAL A 28 -17.24 10.23 -13.57
N ALA A 29 -16.89 11.01 -12.55
CA ALA A 29 -16.61 12.43 -12.70
C ALA A 29 -15.43 12.70 -13.65
N HIS A 30 -14.37 11.90 -13.54
CA HIS A 30 -13.20 11.96 -14.41
C HIS A 30 -13.55 11.61 -15.87
N ALA A 31 -14.41 10.62 -16.08
CA ALA A 31 -14.81 10.18 -17.42
C ALA A 31 -15.71 11.18 -18.16
N ILE A 32 -16.59 11.89 -17.46
CA ILE A 32 -17.55 12.82 -18.08
C ILE A 32 -16.88 14.10 -18.60
N GLN A 33 -15.76 14.52 -18.00
CA GLN A 33 -15.02 15.76 -18.27
C GLN A 33 -15.90 17.05 -18.19
N GLY A 34 -15.32 18.17 -17.76
CA GLY A 34 -16.01 19.47 -17.80
C GLY A 34 -17.16 19.67 -16.81
N LEU A 35 -17.26 18.87 -15.74
CA LEU A 35 -18.27 19.02 -14.68
C LEU A 35 -18.13 20.29 -13.82
N GLY A 36 -17.06 21.08 -14.01
CA GLY A 36 -16.84 22.32 -13.27
C GLY A 36 -16.75 22.13 -11.75
N LEU A 37 -16.25 20.98 -11.29
CA LEU A 37 -16.14 20.66 -9.88
C LEU A 37 -15.15 21.60 -9.19
N GLU A 38 -15.49 22.08 -8.00
CA GLU A 38 -14.57 22.87 -7.19
C GLU A 38 -13.35 22.03 -6.76
N PRO A 39 -12.16 22.64 -6.59
CA PRO A 39 -10.94 21.92 -6.23
C PRO A 39 -11.05 21.06 -4.97
N VAL A 40 -11.83 21.52 -3.97
CA VAL A 40 -12.06 20.77 -2.72
C VAL A 40 -12.86 19.49 -2.99
N VAL A 41 -13.86 19.56 -3.87
CA VAL A 41 -14.67 18.40 -4.25
C VAL A 41 -13.83 17.42 -5.04
N ILE A 42 -12.99 17.90 -5.96
CA ILE A 42 -12.02 17.07 -6.70
C ILE A 42 -11.13 16.30 -5.72
N ALA A 43 -10.49 17.00 -4.78
CA ALA A 43 -9.60 16.40 -3.80
C ALA A 43 -10.31 15.37 -2.90
N ALA A 44 -11.55 15.66 -2.48
CA ALA A 44 -12.33 14.73 -1.67
C ALA A 44 -12.69 13.46 -2.44
N LEU A 45 -13.18 13.60 -3.69
CA LEU A 45 -13.59 12.46 -4.51
C LEU A 45 -12.39 11.59 -4.93
N SER A 46 -11.30 12.21 -5.39
CA SER A 46 -10.07 11.49 -5.74
C SER A 46 -9.44 10.82 -4.53
N GLY A 47 -9.43 11.48 -3.36
CA GLY A 47 -8.97 10.90 -2.10
C GLY A 47 -9.80 9.69 -1.67
N LEU A 48 -11.13 9.77 -1.76
CA LEU A 48 -12.00 8.62 -1.48
C LEU A 48 -11.78 7.47 -2.48
N ALA A 49 -11.49 7.79 -3.74
CA ALA A 49 -11.14 6.78 -4.73
C ALA A 49 -9.81 6.10 -4.45
N ILE A 50 -8.80 6.83 -3.97
CA ILE A 50 -7.54 6.26 -3.48
C ILE A 50 -7.79 5.33 -2.29
N VAL A 51 -8.60 5.74 -1.30
CA VAL A 51 -8.91 4.91 -0.13
C VAL A 51 -9.65 3.63 -0.55
N GLY A 52 -10.68 3.73 -1.38
CA GLY A 52 -11.41 2.57 -1.90
C GLY A 52 -10.53 1.63 -2.72
N GLY A 53 -9.71 2.21 -3.60
CA GLY A 53 -8.71 1.50 -4.38
C GLY A 53 -7.70 0.75 -3.51
N ALA A 54 -7.18 1.38 -2.45
CA ALA A 54 -6.22 0.76 -1.53
C ALA A 54 -6.81 -0.46 -0.80
N PHE A 55 -8.08 -0.41 -0.37
CA PHE A 55 -8.75 -1.58 0.22
C PHE A 55 -8.89 -2.72 -0.80
N VAL A 56 -9.37 -2.41 -2.01
CA VAL A 56 -9.50 -3.41 -3.09
C VAL A 56 -8.14 -4.01 -3.45
N LEU A 57 -7.09 -3.18 -3.50
CA LEU A 57 -5.73 -3.59 -3.77
C LEU A 57 -5.19 -4.54 -2.69
N SER A 58 -5.42 -4.24 -1.40
CA SER A 58 -5.04 -5.10 -0.27
C SER A 58 -5.62 -6.50 -0.40
N TRP A 59 -6.92 -6.62 -0.71
CA TRP A 59 -7.53 -7.95 -0.94
C TRP A 59 -7.04 -8.61 -2.23
N ALA A 60 -6.73 -7.84 -3.27
CA ALA A 60 -6.17 -8.37 -4.51
C ALA A 60 -4.80 -9.01 -4.25
N THR A 61 -3.98 -8.36 -3.41
CA THR A 61 -2.65 -8.84 -3.05
C THR A 61 -2.69 -10.03 -2.11
N GLU A 62 -3.59 -10.05 -1.10
CA GLU A 62 -3.83 -11.24 -0.27
C GLU A 62 -4.25 -12.43 -1.14
N LEU A 63 -5.15 -12.20 -2.11
CA LEU A 63 -5.61 -13.25 -3.01
C LEU A 63 -4.49 -13.75 -3.93
N ALA A 64 -3.65 -12.85 -4.43
CA ALA A 64 -2.50 -13.19 -5.27
C ALA A 64 -1.44 -13.97 -4.49
N GLU A 65 -1.29 -13.73 -3.18
CA GLU A 65 -0.30 -14.40 -2.32
C GLU A 65 -0.38 -15.94 -2.37
N ARG A 66 -1.57 -16.49 -2.62
CA ARG A 66 -1.80 -17.94 -2.82
C ARG A 66 -1.08 -18.52 -4.04
N ASP A 67 -0.84 -17.72 -5.06
CA ASP A 67 -0.40 -18.18 -6.39
C ASP A 67 1.07 -17.84 -6.72
N ILE A 68 1.75 -17.05 -5.88
CA ILE A 68 3.16 -16.65 -6.07
C ILE A 68 4.07 -17.27 -5.02
N PRO A 69 5.36 -17.56 -5.36
CA PRO A 69 6.33 -18.00 -4.37
C PRO A 69 6.41 -17.01 -3.22
N GLN A 70 6.37 -17.53 -2.00
CA GLN A 70 6.24 -16.74 -0.78
C GLN A 70 7.34 -15.68 -0.61
N ALA A 71 8.57 -16.01 -1.01
CA ALA A 71 9.68 -15.07 -1.07
C ALA A 71 9.36 -13.84 -1.92
N LEU A 72 8.75 -14.04 -3.10
CA LEU A 72 8.35 -12.96 -4.00
C LEU A 72 7.15 -12.20 -3.46
N ALA A 73 6.21 -12.91 -2.82
CA ALA A 73 5.01 -12.34 -2.27
C ALA A 73 5.28 -11.25 -1.24
N ILE A 74 6.17 -11.47 -0.26
CA ILE A 74 6.44 -10.48 0.80
C ILE A 74 6.88 -9.14 0.23
N LEU A 75 7.83 -9.15 -0.71
CA LEU A 75 8.34 -7.92 -1.32
C LEU A 75 7.28 -7.24 -2.19
N PHE A 76 6.60 -8.02 -3.03
CA PHE A 76 5.59 -7.51 -3.95
C PHE A 76 4.39 -6.94 -3.19
N LEU A 77 3.88 -7.68 -2.19
CA LEU A 77 2.80 -7.26 -1.31
C LEU A 77 3.16 -5.97 -0.57
N ALA A 78 4.36 -5.91 0.03
CA ALA A 78 4.81 -4.71 0.73
C ALA A 78 4.86 -3.48 -0.20
N LEU A 79 5.39 -3.64 -1.42
CA LEU A 79 5.45 -2.55 -2.41
C LEU A 79 4.06 -2.12 -2.89
N VAL A 80 3.20 -3.09 -3.20
CA VAL A 80 1.85 -2.82 -3.73
C VAL A 80 0.94 -2.23 -2.65
N SER A 81 1.13 -2.58 -1.38
CA SER A 81 0.32 -2.07 -0.26
C SER A 81 0.47 -0.56 -0.07
N VAL A 82 1.59 0.02 -0.49
CA VAL A 82 1.85 1.46 -0.46
C VAL A 82 1.86 2.07 -1.87
N LEU A 83 1.30 1.37 -2.87
CA LEU A 83 1.25 1.86 -4.25
C LEU A 83 0.60 3.25 -4.40
N PRO A 84 -0.49 3.61 -3.68
CA PRO A 84 -1.02 4.96 -3.75
C PRO A 84 -0.01 6.05 -3.42
N GLU A 85 0.84 5.81 -2.43
CA GLU A 85 1.90 6.74 -2.03
C GLU A 85 2.90 6.91 -3.18
N TYR A 86 3.35 5.80 -3.78
CA TYR A 86 4.25 5.83 -4.92
C TYR A 86 3.64 6.52 -6.14
N ALA A 87 2.34 6.36 -6.39
CA ALA A 87 1.67 7.00 -7.52
C ALA A 87 1.69 8.53 -7.38
N VAL A 88 1.34 9.06 -6.20
CA VAL A 88 1.33 10.50 -5.93
C VAL A 88 2.75 11.07 -5.88
N ASP A 89 3.69 10.38 -5.25
CA ASP A 89 5.07 10.86 -5.15
C ASP A 89 5.77 10.86 -6.53
N LEU A 90 5.52 9.84 -7.35
CA LEU A 90 6.01 9.77 -8.73
C LEU A 90 5.36 10.85 -9.60
N HIS A 91 4.08 11.19 -9.39
CA HIS A 91 3.45 12.32 -10.07
C HIS A 91 4.20 13.61 -9.76
N PHE A 92 4.49 13.90 -8.49
CA PHE A 92 5.25 15.10 -8.12
C PHE A 92 6.67 15.09 -8.68
N ALA A 93 7.38 13.96 -8.61
CA ALA A 93 8.74 13.84 -9.15
C ALA A 93 8.77 13.97 -10.69
N TRP A 94 7.81 13.39 -11.39
CA TRP A 94 7.68 13.49 -12.84
C TRP A 94 7.34 14.91 -13.29
N THR A 95 6.42 15.56 -12.57
CA THR A 95 6.06 16.96 -12.81
C THR A 95 7.23 17.89 -12.49
N ALA A 96 8.02 17.60 -11.44
CA ALA A 96 9.24 18.34 -11.11
C ALA A 96 10.29 18.32 -12.24
N GLY A 97 10.33 17.25 -13.05
CA GLY A 97 11.18 17.17 -14.24
C GLY A 97 10.76 18.12 -15.38
N LYS A 98 9.53 18.62 -15.36
CA LYS A 98 8.98 19.58 -16.34
C LYS A 98 8.90 20.99 -15.77
N ASP A 99 8.55 21.10 -14.50
CA ASP A 99 8.42 22.34 -13.74
C ASP A 99 9.08 22.17 -12.37
N LEU A 100 10.23 22.79 -12.19
CA LEU A 100 11.05 22.66 -10.97
C LEU A 100 10.33 23.14 -9.71
N SER A 101 9.27 23.94 -9.82
CA SER A 101 8.46 24.37 -8.67
C SER A 101 7.82 23.20 -7.92
N TYR A 102 7.67 22.04 -8.55
CA TYR A 102 7.14 20.81 -7.95
C TYR A 102 8.18 19.99 -7.18
N ALA A 103 9.49 20.27 -7.30
CA ALA A 103 10.53 19.50 -6.62
C ALA A 103 10.38 19.48 -5.08
N PRO A 104 10.04 20.59 -4.41
CA PRO A 104 9.77 20.56 -2.97
C PRO A 104 8.56 19.68 -2.59
N TYR A 105 7.55 19.55 -3.47
CA TYR A 105 6.38 18.71 -3.19
C TYR A 105 6.72 17.23 -3.17
N ALA A 106 7.58 16.76 -4.09
CA ALA A 106 8.06 15.37 -4.07
C ALA A 106 8.81 15.06 -2.76
N VAL A 107 9.75 15.92 -2.35
CA VAL A 107 10.50 15.70 -1.11
C VAL A 107 9.60 15.83 0.13
N ALA A 108 8.68 16.78 0.14
CA ALA A 108 7.74 16.98 1.24
C ALA A 108 6.77 15.80 1.38
N ASN A 109 6.26 15.26 0.28
CA ASN A 109 5.40 14.10 0.25
C ASN A 109 6.15 12.85 0.75
N MET A 110 7.29 12.51 0.13
CA MET A 110 8.16 11.40 0.53
C MET A 110 8.54 11.43 2.03
N THR A 111 8.94 12.59 2.55
CA THR A 111 9.31 12.71 3.98
C THR A 111 8.10 12.73 4.90
N GLY A 112 6.99 13.34 4.47
CA GLY A 112 5.72 13.39 5.18
C GLY A 112 5.13 12.00 5.40
N ALA A 113 5.09 11.18 4.35
CA ALA A 113 4.60 9.80 4.43
C ALA A 113 5.40 8.95 5.43
N ASN A 114 6.74 9.03 5.39
CA ASN A 114 7.60 8.31 6.33
C ASN A 114 7.38 8.73 7.79
N ARG A 115 7.21 10.03 8.04
CA ARG A 115 6.92 10.57 9.38
C ARG A 115 5.52 10.16 9.86
N LEU A 116 4.53 10.19 8.97
CA LEU A 116 3.17 9.80 9.29
C LEU A 116 3.07 8.30 9.61
N LEU A 117 3.76 7.46 8.83
CA LEU A 117 3.81 6.01 9.02
C LEU A 117 4.37 5.64 10.40
N ILE A 118 5.52 6.18 10.78
CA ILE A 118 6.16 5.85 12.06
C ILE A 118 5.47 6.59 13.22
N GLY A 119 5.26 7.90 13.07
CA GLY A 119 4.79 8.76 14.14
C GLY A 119 3.31 8.58 14.50
N LEU A 120 2.45 8.31 13.51
CA LEU A 120 1.03 8.06 13.74
C LEU A 120 0.63 6.62 13.44
N GLY A 121 1.05 6.04 12.31
CA GLY A 121 0.66 4.69 11.90
C GLY A 121 1.09 3.62 12.92
N TRP A 122 2.39 3.48 13.14
CA TRP A 122 2.94 2.48 14.06
C TRP A 122 2.54 2.77 15.51
N ALA A 123 2.60 4.04 15.93
CA ALA A 123 2.18 4.44 17.27
C ALA A 123 0.72 4.05 17.54
N ALA A 124 -0.20 4.31 16.61
CA ALA A 124 -1.60 3.95 16.77
C ALA A 124 -1.80 2.43 16.85
N VAL A 125 -1.13 1.65 15.98
CA VAL A 125 -1.21 0.18 16.00
C VAL A 125 -0.72 -0.37 17.34
N VAL A 126 0.41 0.13 17.85
CA VAL A 126 0.96 -0.26 19.16
C VAL A 126 -0.03 0.07 20.28
N LEU A 127 -0.56 1.29 20.32
CA LEU A 127 -1.51 1.71 21.35
C LEU A 127 -2.80 0.88 21.33
N ILE A 128 -3.36 0.60 20.15
CA ILE A 128 -4.56 -0.21 19.98
C ILE A 128 -4.29 -1.66 20.43
N ALA A 129 -3.15 -2.24 20.03
CA ALA A 129 -2.77 -3.59 20.42
C ALA A 129 -2.56 -3.69 21.94
N CYS A 130 -1.82 -2.76 22.55
CA CYS A 130 -1.63 -2.69 24.00
C CYS A 130 -2.96 -2.54 24.76
N TRP A 131 -3.87 -1.69 24.26
CA TRP A 131 -5.20 -1.51 24.84
C TRP A 131 -6.05 -2.79 24.74
N ARG A 132 -6.01 -3.48 23.60
CA ARG A 132 -6.78 -4.71 23.35
C ARG A 132 -6.27 -5.89 24.20
N GLU A 133 -4.95 -6.08 24.24
CA GLU A 133 -4.31 -7.19 24.96
C GLU A 133 -4.07 -6.87 26.45
N ARG A 134 -4.38 -5.64 26.89
CA ARG A 134 -4.14 -5.13 28.25
C ARG A 134 -2.68 -5.28 28.71
N THR A 135 -1.75 -5.04 27.80
CA THR A 135 -0.31 -5.02 28.04
C THR A 135 0.24 -3.60 27.92
N SER A 136 1.38 -3.31 28.56
CA SER A 136 2.12 -2.06 28.41
C SER A 136 3.23 -2.13 27.37
N GLU A 137 3.54 -3.33 26.87
CA GLU A 137 4.63 -3.56 25.93
C GLU A 137 4.26 -4.60 24.86
N LEU A 138 4.86 -4.43 23.67
CA LEU A 138 4.81 -5.40 22.59
C LEU A 138 6.21 -5.95 22.38
N VAL A 139 6.35 -7.27 22.55
CA VAL A 139 7.60 -7.97 22.30
C VAL A 139 7.75 -8.19 20.80
N ILE A 140 8.73 -7.52 20.20
CA ILE A 140 9.05 -7.67 18.79
C ILE A 140 9.86 -8.95 18.57
N HIS A 141 9.44 -9.78 17.61
CA HIS A 141 10.14 -11.02 17.31
C HIS A 141 11.58 -10.76 16.83
N PRO A 142 12.61 -11.52 17.30
CA PRO A 142 14.01 -11.32 16.91
C PRO A 142 14.29 -11.38 15.40
N ARG A 143 13.35 -11.92 14.62
CA ARG A 143 13.39 -11.96 13.16
C ARG A 143 13.43 -10.57 12.54
N GLN A 144 12.84 -9.55 13.18
CA GLN A 144 12.81 -8.17 12.68
C GLN A 144 14.19 -7.47 12.67
N ARG A 145 15.25 -8.13 13.15
CA ARG A 145 16.63 -7.62 13.12
C ARG A 145 17.11 -7.32 11.70
N LEU A 146 16.61 -8.04 10.70
CA LEU A 146 17.00 -7.83 9.31
C LEU A 146 16.54 -6.45 8.82
N GLU A 147 15.27 -6.16 9.02
CA GLU A 147 14.57 -4.92 8.68
C GLU A 147 15.22 -3.74 9.41
N ILE A 148 15.41 -3.86 10.73
CA ILE A 148 16.05 -2.82 11.55
C ILE A 148 17.46 -2.48 11.04
N ARG A 149 18.24 -3.47 10.61
CA ARG A 149 19.60 -3.24 10.08
C ARG A 149 19.58 -2.42 8.78
N TYR A 150 18.69 -2.75 7.85
CA TYR A 150 18.58 -2.00 6.58
C TYR A 150 17.95 -0.61 6.79
N LEU A 151 17.03 -0.46 7.74
CA LEU A 151 16.53 0.84 8.19
C LEU A 151 17.63 1.70 8.79
N LEU A 152 18.52 1.12 9.60
CA LEU A 152 19.66 1.85 10.15
C LEU A 152 20.62 2.31 9.04
N TRP A 153 20.98 1.44 8.09
CA TRP A 153 21.86 1.81 6.98
C TRP A 153 21.27 2.90 6.08
N SER A 154 19.99 2.80 5.72
CA SER A 154 19.30 3.84 4.94
C SER A 154 19.16 5.15 5.71
N THR A 155 18.94 5.10 7.02
CA THR A 155 18.90 6.28 7.89
C THR A 155 20.25 6.98 7.96
N LEU A 156 21.33 6.23 8.21
CA LEU A 156 22.69 6.78 8.29
C LEU A 156 23.10 7.43 6.96
N TYR A 157 22.78 6.80 5.83
CA TYR A 157 23.04 7.41 4.52
C TYR A 157 22.19 8.67 4.30
N SER A 158 20.92 8.63 4.65
CA SER A 158 19.99 9.77 4.48
C SER A 158 20.40 11.02 5.26
N PHE A 159 21.18 10.90 6.35
CA PHE A 159 21.75 12.06 7.05
C PHE A 159 22.76 12.85 6.22
N LEU A 160 23.35 12.24 5.19
CA LEU A 160 24.29 12.90 4.28
C LEU A 160 23.58 13.78 3.24
N ILE A 161 22.35 13.42 2.87
CA ILE A 161 21.58 14.11 1.82
C ILE A 161 21.39 15.60 2.14
N PRO A 162 20.89 15.99 3.34
CA PRO A 162 20.76 17.40 3.70
C PRO A 162 22.06 18.21 3.66
N LEU A 163 23.22 17.57 3.85
CA LEU A 163 24.52 18.26 3.81
C LEU A 163 24.88 18.72 2.39
N THR A 164 24.43 17.99 1.38
CA THR A 164 24.64 18.33 -0.04
C THR A 164 23.54 19.24 -0.59
N GLY A 165 22.37 19.27 0.06
CA GLY A 165 21.21 20.05 -0.37
C GLY A 165 20.51 19.51 -1.63
N THR A 166 20.91 18.34 -2.13
CA THR A 166 20.37 17.73 -3.36
C THR A 166 20.20 16.22 -3.20
N ILE A 167 19.30 15.60 -3.96
CA ILE A 167 19.22 14.15 -4.10
C ILE A 167 19.77 13.81 -5.50
N SER A 168 20.96 13.25 -5.56
CA SER A 168 21.62 12.90 -6.82
C SER A 168 21.23 11.50 -7.31
N LEU A 169 21.56 11.18 -8.57
CA LEU A 169 21.45 9.82 -9.09
C LEU A 169 22.33 8.83 -8.33
N PHE A 170 23.44 9.29 -7.76
CA PHE A 170 24.28 8.47 -6.90
C PHE A 170 23.56 8.11 -5.60
N ASP A 171 22.87 9.07 -4.98
CA ASP A 171 22.06 8.81 -3.79
C ASP A 171 20.95 7.80 -4.06
N ALA A 172 20.25 7.97 -5.20
CA ALA A 172 19.24 7.02 -5.64
C ALA A 172 19.84 5.62 -5.83
N LEU A 173 21.00 5.50 -6.50
CA LEU A 173 21.68 4.22 -6.70
C LEU A 173 22.04 3.55 -5.37
N VAL A 174 22.57 4.31 -4.40
CA VAL A 174 22.92 3.77 -3.08
C VAL A 174 21.67 3.30 -2.33
N LEU A 175 20.61 4.11 -2.29
CA LEU A 175 19.36 3.75 -1.62
C LEU A 175 18.69 2.54 -2.28
N PHE A 176 18.67 2.46 -3.61
CA PHE A 176 18.21 1.29 -4.34
C PHE A 176 19.06 0.05 -4.04
N ALA A 177 20.38 0.18 -3.98
CA ALA A 177 21.26 -0.94 -3.63
C ALA A 177 20.96 -1.46 -2.22
N ILE A 178 20.70 -0.58 -1.25
CA ILE A 178 20.28 -0.96 0.12
C ILE A 178 18.94 -1.70 0.06
N PHE A 179 17.94 -1.17 -0.66
CA PHE A 179 16.61 -1.79 -0.81
C PHE A 179 16.68 -3.16 -1.49
N PHE A 180 17.38 -3.30 -2.62
CA PHE A 180 17.48 -4.58 -3.32
C PHE A 180 18.25 -5.62 -2.52
N ARG A 181 19.26 -5.21 -1.75
CA ARG A 181 19.93 -6.12 -0.81
C ARG A 181 19.00 -6.56 0.32
N TYR A 182 18.18 -5.65 0.85
CA TYR A 182 17.12 -5.99 1.81
C TYR A 182 16.16 -7.01 1.21
N ALA A 183 15.58 -6.72 0.05
CA ALA A 183 14.67 -7.58 -0.68
C ALA A 183 15.25 -9.00 -0.88
N ALA A 184 16.46 -9.10 -1.42
CA ALA A 184 17.15 -10.37 -1.63
C ALA A 184 17.43 -11.14 -0.33
N SER A 185 17.62 -10.44 0.80
CA SER A 185 17.81 -11.05 2.11
C SER A 185 16.49 -11.52 2.72
N ALA A 186 15.43 -10.71 2.61
CA ALA A 186 14.09 -11.01 3.13
C ALA A 186 13.47 -12.23 2.45
N MET A 187 13.68 -12.36 1.13
CA MET A 187 13.28 -13.50 0.31
C MET A 187 13.85 -14.85 0.78
N ARG A 188 14.91 -14.87 1.60
CA ARG A 188 15.54 -16.11 2.09
C ARG A 188 15.04 -16.54 3.47
N SER A 189 14.08 -15.83 4.07
CA SER A 189 13.58 -16.10 5.42
C SER A 189 12.32 -16.96 5.41
N ASP A 190 12.25 -17.98 6.29
CA ASP A 190 11.15 -18.96 6.38
C ASP A 190 9.82 -18.30 6.69
N SER A 191 8.85 -18.32 5.79
CA SER A 191 7.64 -17.50 5.91
C SER A 191 6.45 -18.32 6.46
N GLU A 192 5.56 -17.68 7.23
CA GLU A 192 4.37 -18.33 7.81
C GLU A 192 3.26 -18.54 6.77
N GLU A 193 2.44 -19.57 6.95
CA GLU A 193 1.31 -19.88 6.07
C GLU A 193 0.26 -18.76 6.05
N VAL A 194 -0.15 -18.37 4.85
CA VAL A 194 -1.06 -17.24 4.61
C VAL A 194 -2.49 -17.64 4.94
N HIS A 195 -3.05 -17.01 5.97
CA HIS A 195 -4.45 -17.18 6.33
C HIS A 195 -5.28 -16.05 5.71
N LEU A 196 -5.99 -16.38 4.62
CA LEU A 196 -6.90 -15.43 3.98
C LEU A 196 -8.07 -15.08 4.92
N VAL A 197 -8.44 -13.80 4.96
CA VAL A 197 -9.58 -13.31 5.74
C VAL A 197 -10.51 -12.47 4.84
N GLY A 198 -11.80 -12.38 5.22
CA GLY A 198 -12.72 -11.43 4.62
C GLY A 198 -13.00 -11.68 3.11
N PRO A 199 -13.03 -10.61 2.28
CA PRO A 199 -13.31 -10.72 0.85
C PRO A 199 -12.38 -11.66 0.07
N ALA A 200 -11.08 -11.64 0.36
CA ALA A 200 -10.12 -12.53 -0.31
C ALA A 200 -10.44 -14.00 -0.03
N ALA A 201 -10.75 -14.35 1.22
CA ALA A 201 -11.16 -15.70 1.60
C ALA A 201 -12.50 -16.12 0.97
N LEU A 202 -13.44 -15.17 0.80
CA LEU A 202 -14.71 -15.44 0.12
C LEU A 202 -14.47 -15.82 -1.35
N ILE A 203 -13.66 -15.03 -2.06
CA ILE A 203 -13.36 -15.26 -3.48
C ILE A 203 -12.61 -16.58 -3.67
N ASP A 204 -11.60 -16.83 -2.85
CA ASP A 204 -10.84 -18.10 -2.90
C ASP A 204 -11.71 -19.33 -2.62
N ARG A 205 -12.74 -19.21 -1.77
CA ARG A 205 -13.64 -20.33 -1.46
C ARG A 205 -14.64 -20.61 -2.58
N GLU A 206 -15.18 -19.57 -3.20
CA GLU A 206 -16.29 -19.68 -4.16
C GLU A 206 -15.78 -19.94 -5.60
N PHE A 207 -14.53 -19.56 -5.91
CA PHE A 207 -13.93 -19.75 -7.23
C PHE A 207 -12.76 -20.74 -7.18
N GLY A 208 -12.61 -21.58 -8.20
CA GLY A 208 -11.41 -22.41 -8.39
C GLY A 208 -10.18 -21.58 -8.80
N ASP A 209 -9.02 -22.21 -8.98
CA ASP A 209 -7.73 -21.52 -9.21
C ASP A 209 -7.76 -20.51 -10.37
N THR A 210 -8.41 -20.85 -11.48
CA THR A 210 -8.50 -19.92 -12.63
C THR A 210 -9.36 -18.71 -12.30
N GLY A 211 -10.49 -18.90 -11.61
CA GLY A 211 -11.37 -17.81 -11.21
C GLY A 211 -10.71 -16.90 -10.17
N ARG A 212 -9.95 -17.48 -9.22
CA ARG A 212 -9.15 -16.72 -8.25
C ARG A 212 -8.18 -15.76 -8.93
N ARG A 213 -7.39 -16.26 -9.89
CA ARG A 213 -6.41 -15.46 -10.62
C ARG A 213 -7.05 -14.34 -11.44
N VAL A 214 -8.17 -14.63 -12.09
CA VAL A 214 -8.95 -13.61 -12.83
C VAL A 214 -9.44 -12.52 -11.89
N TRP A 215 -9.97 -12.89 -10.72
CA TRP A 215 -10.40 -11.91 -9.71
C TRP A 215 -9.25 -11.10 -9.13
N ALA A 216 -8.14 -11.74 -8.77
CA ALA A 216 -6.95 -11.05 -8.28
C ALA A 216 -6.46 -10.00 -9.30
N PHE A 217 -6.38 -10.39 -10.58
CA PHE A 217 -5.99 -9.47 -11.65
C PHE A 217 -7.03 -8.35 -11.87
N ALA A 218 -8.33 -8.67 -11.90
CA ALA A 218 -9.38 -7.68 -12.09
C ALA A 218 -9.42 -6.65 -10.97
N MET A 219 -9.31 -7.11 -9.71
CA MET A 219 -9.25 -6.24 -8.53
C MET A 219 -7.99 -5.36 -8.56
N PHE A 220 -6.83 -5.96 -8.87
CA PHE A 220 -5.58 -5.22 -9.02
C PHE A 220 -5.69 -4.14 -10.10
N ALA A 221 -6.15 -4.50 -11.30
CA ALA A 221 -6.29 -3.56 -12.42
C ALA A 221 -7.28 -2.43 -12.09
N TYR A 222 -8.41 -2.76 -11.46
CA TYR A 222 -9.39 -1.78 -11.02
C TYR A 222 -8.82 -0.80 -9.98
N ALA A 223 -8.15 -1.31 -8.95
CA ALA A 223 -7.55 -0.48 -7.92
C ALA A 223 -6.45 0.42 -8.49
N CYS A 224 -5.54 -0.14 -9.30
CA CYS A 224 -4.51 0.62 -9.98
C CYS A 224 -5.10 1.71 -10.88
N TYR A 225 -6.14 1.41 -11.65
CA TYR A 225 -6.81 2.42 -12.47
C TYR A 225 -7.40 3.54 -11.61
N ALA A 226 -8.16 3.21 -10.56
CA ALA A 226 -8.77 4.18 -9.66
C ALA A 226 -7.74 5.08 -8.98
N ILE A 227 -6.62 4.52 -8.52
CA ILE A 227 -5.51 5.26 -7.90
C ILE A 227 -4.83 6.16 -8.94
N LEU A 228 -4.51 5.64 -10.12
CA LEU A 228 -3.77 6.38 -11.16
C LEU A 228 -4.54 7.58 -11.70
N ILE A 229 -5.87 7.49 -11.90
CA ILE A 229 -6.66 8.64 -12.34
C ILE A 229 -6.91 9.66 -11.22
N SER A 230 -6.58 9.30 -9.98
CA SER A 230 -6.75 10.16 -8.79
C SER A 230 -5.47 10.91 -8.42
N ALA A 231 -4.31 10.40 -8.85
CA ALA A 231 -2.98 10.98 -8.65
C ALA A 231 -2.65 12.00 -9.75
#